data_AF-A0A7X9IRM4-F1
#
_entry.id   AF-A0A7X9IRM4-F1
#
_cell.length_a   1.000
_cell.length_b   1.000
_cell.length_c   1.000
_cell.angle_alpha   90.00
_cell.angle_beta   90.00
_cell.angle_gamma   90.00
#
_symmetry.space_group_name_H-M   'P 1'
#
loop_
_entity.id
_entity.type
_entity.pdbx_description
1 polymer ?
#
loop_
_entity_poly.entity_id
_entity_poly.type
_entity_poly.pdbx_seq_one_letter_code
_entity_poly.pdbx_strand_id
1 'polypeptide(L)'
;MRLKNTLEDLVYNLTDSIISSYKEDIPKNSKFKLDVVCYVLNRILPEYIISYRGLIYEEMELKYDSQKFTDIISLIYDAIRTIKSRRKEDISDNISEEIEWGYTSIESEDYIFNFPQIIGQVFNSTNFEPIDGADVLLVDEYNNKINMASSLWKNPIQTFIKTNGIFTFWPKSIKAENNSIPIEKVFRMKIIVSKEGFLKEEKFFSFNLKSEKTIVNQIKRGDIINLEPVYLAK
;
A
#
# COMPACT_ATOMS: atom_id res chain seq x y z
N MET A 1 12.02 18.34 -13.80
CA MET A 1 10.89 17.82 -14.60
C MET A 1 10.62 16.39 -14.16
N ARG A 2 9.34 16.02 -14.02
CA ARG A 2 8.94 14.69 -13.54
C ARG A 2 7.75 14.23 -14.39
N LEU A 3 7.76 12.95 -14.77
CA LEU A 3 6.61 12.30 -15.40
C LEU A 3 5.44 12.33 -14.42
N LYS A 4 4.28 12.82 -14.86
CA LYS A 4 3.07 12.92 -14.04
C LYS A 4 1.84 12.57 -14.86
N ASN A 5 0.90 11.82 -14.28
CA ASN A 5 -0.44 11.67 -14.83
C ASN A 5 -1.26 12.90 -14.46
N THR A 6 -1.75 13.65 -15.43
CA THR A 6 -2.50 14.91 -15.18
C THR A 6 -3.81 14.65 -14.45
N LEU A 7 -4.45 13.52 -14.70
CA LEU A 7 -5.72 13.13 -14.10
C LEU A 7 -5.62 12.87 -12.59
N GLU A 8 -4.41 12.67 -12.04
CA GLU A 8 -4.19 12.48 -10.61
C GLU A 8 -4.74 13.66 -9.78
N ASP A 9 -4.35 14.90 -10.13
CA ASP A 9 -4.79 16.09 -9.39
C ASP A 9 -6.29 16.36 -9.61
N LEU A 10 -6.76 16.21 -10.86
CA LEU A 10 -8.17 16.42 -11.21
C LEU A 10 -9.08 15.49 -10.40
N VAL A 11 -8.80 14.18 -10.43
CA VAL A 11 -9.59 13.18 -9.72
C VAL A 11 -9.53 13.40 -8.21
N TYR A 12 -8.35 13.73 -7.67
CA TYR A 12 -8.19 14.02 -6.24
C TYR A 12 -9.05 15.23 -5.81
N ASN A 13 -8.94 16.36 -6.51
CA ASN A 13 -9.66 17.59 -6.18
C ASN A 13 -11.17 17.44 -6.31
N LEU A 14 -11.64 16.74 -7.36
CA LEU A 14 -13.06 16.44 -7.54
C LEU A 14 -13.59 15.53 -6.43
N THR A 15 -12.83 14.49 -6.10
CA THR A 15 -13.19 13.56 -5.03
C THR A 15 -13.29 14.28 -3.68
N ASP A 16 -12.32 15.15 -3.36
CA ASP A 16 -12.31 15.93 -2.13
C ASP A 16 -13.52 16.88 -2.04
N SER A 17 -13.83 17.56 -3.16
CA SER A 17 -14.99 18.45 -3.25
C SER A 17 -16.32 17.70 -3.10
N ILE A 18 -16.47 16.55 -3.76
CA ILE A 18 -17.69 15.72 -3.70
C ILE A 18 -17.88 15.14 -2.30
N ILE A 19 -16.84 14.59 -1.69
CA ILE A 19 -16.92 13.99 -0.33
C ILE A 19 -17.20 15.07 0.73
N SER A 20 -16.59 16.26 0.59
CA SER A 20 -16.82 17.38 1.51
C SER A 20 -18.28 17.84 1.47
N SER A 21 -18.87 17.93 0.27
CA SER A 21 -20.26 18.34 0.05
C SER A 21 -21.31 17.22 0.17
N TYR A 22 -20.88 15.96 0.34
CA TYR A 22 -21.77 14.81 0.44
C TYR A 22 -22.65 14.90 1.70
N LYS A 23 -23.97 14.78 1.51
CA LYS A 23 -24.98 14.97 2.56
C LYS A 23 -25.22 13.75 3.45
N GLU A 24 -24.96 12.55 2.93
CA GLU A 24 -25.10 11.32 3.73
C GLU A 24 -23.90 11.12 4.65
N ASP A 25 -24.11 10.30 5.68
CA ASP A 25 -23.04 9.81 6.54
C ASP A 25 -22.12 8.87 5.73
N ILE A 26 -20.99 9.41 5.31
CA ILE A 26 -19.88 8.69 4.69
C ILE A 26 -18.59 9.02 5.45
N PRO A 27 -17.66 8.07 5.60
CA PRO A 27 -16.36 8.37 6.17
C PRO A 27 -15.65 9.48 5.37
N LYS A 28 -15.23 10.56 6.05
CA LYS A 28 -14.51 11.69 5.43
C LYS A 28 -13.00 11.65 5.68
N ASN A 29 -12.47 10.52 6.15
CA ASN A 29 -11.05 10.37 6.42
C ASN A 29 -10.21 10.25 5.13
N SER A 30 -8.91 10.56 5.22
CA SER A 30 -7.99 10.52 4.07
C SER A 30 -7.92 9.14 3.41
N LYS A 31 -8.01 8.07 4.21
CA LYS A 31 -8.06 6.68 3.70
C LYS A 31 -9.21 6.47 2.72
N PHE A 32 -10.45 6.81 3.11
CA PHE A 32 -11.61 6.66 2.24
C PHE A 32 -11.51 7.50 0.98
N LYS A 33 -11.03 8.75 1.09
CA LYS A 33 -10.78 9.62 -0.07
C LYS A 33 -9.79 8.98 -1.04
N LEU A 34 -8.66 8.48 -0.55
CA LEU A 34 -7.64 7.86 -1.39
C LEU A 34 -8.11 6.55 -2.02
N ASP A 35 -8.92 5.75 -1.33
CA ASP A 35 -9.52 4.54 -1.93
C ASP A 35 -10.44 4.89 -3.11
N VAL A 36 -11.23 5.97 -2.99
CA VAL A 36 -12.07 6.48 -4.08
C VAL A 36 -11.19 6.94 -5.25
N VAL A 37 -10.16 7.73 -4.97
CA VAL A 37 -9.20 8.19 -5.99
C VAL A 37 -8.54 6.99 -6.70
N CYS A 38 -8.05 6.00 -5.95
CA CYS A 38 -7.46 4.78 -6.52
C CYS A 38 -8.47 3.98 -7.34
N TYR A 39 -9.72 3.89 -6.90
CA TYR A 39 -10.77 3.19 -7.65
C TYR A 39 -11.01 3.83 -9.02
N VAL A 40 -11.06 5.15 -9.08
CA VAL A 40 -11.31 5.92 -10.30
C VAL A 40 -10.09 5.90 -11.22
N LEU A 41 -8.89 6.19 -10.71
CA LEU A 41 -7.65 6.20 -11.50
C LEU A 41 -7.35 4.84 -12.14
N ASN A 42 -7.71 3.73 -11.49
CA ASN A 42 -7.56 2.38 -12.06
C ASN A 42 -8.59 2.04 -13.17
N ARG A 43 -9.53 2.93 -13.49
CA ARG A 43 -10.61 2.71 -14.47
C ARG A 43 -10.65 3.73 -15.59
N ILE A 44 -9.79 4.74 -15.55
CA ILE A 44 -9.66 5.74 -16.62
C ILE A 44 -8.32 5.55 -17.32
N LEU A 45 -8.23 6.00 -18.58
CA LEU A 45 -6.98 6.00 -19.32
C LEU A 45 -6.05 7.08 -18.73
N PRO A 46 -4.81 6.74 -18.36
CA PRO A 46 -3.89 7.72 -17.78
C PRO A 46 -3.30 8.65 -18.84
N GLU A 47 -3.09 9.91 -18.49
CA GLU A 47 -2.60 10.96 -19.39
C GLU A 47 -1.32 11.58 -18.87
N TYR A 48 -0.20 11.21 -19.47
CA TYR A 48 1.12 11.56 -18.93
C TYR A 48 1.74 12.77 -19.61
N ILE A 49 2.26 13.68 -18.79
CA ILE A 49 3.05 14.83 -19.22
C ILE A 49 4.42 14.86 -18.55
N ILE A 50 5.36 15.55 -19.20
CA ILE A 50 6.69 15.84 -18.67
C ILE A 50 6.97 17.36 -18.59
N SER A 51 6.17 18.19 -19.27
CA SER A 51 6.42 19.61 -19.46
C SER A 51 5.17 20.46 -19.24
N TYR A 52 5.38 21.73 -18.90
CA TYR A 52 4.31 22.70 -18.69
C TYR A 52 3.46 22.93 -19.95
N ARG A 53 4.02 22.78 -21.14
CA ARG A 53 3.25 22.85 -22.39
C ARG A 53 2.17 21.78 -22.47
N GLY A 54 2.45 20.58 -21.95
CA GLY A 54 1.47 19.49 -21.88
C GLY A 54 0.28 19.84 -20.98
N LEU A 55 0.55 20.53 -19.86
CA LEU A 55 -0.49 21.00 -18.93
C LEU A 55 -1.41 22.06 -19.58
N ILE A 56 -0.86 22.95 -20.41
CA ILE A 56 -1.68 23.94 -21.14
C ILE A 56 -2.66 23.26 -22.11
N TYR A 57 -2.21 22.24 -22.85
CA TYR A 57 -3.08 21.53 -23.79
C TYR A 57 -4.18 20.74 -23.07
N GLU A 58 -3.86 20.13 -21.93
CA GLU A 58 -4.82 19.43 -21.08
C GLU A 58 -5.90 20.39 -20.53
N GLU A 59 -5.50 21.53 -19.97
CA GLU A 59 -6.43 22.56 -19.48
C GLU A 59 -7.39 23.04 -20.58
N MET A 60 -6.90 23.15 -21.82
CA MET A 60 -7.75 23.44 -22.97
C MET A 60 -8.72 22.28 -23.24
N GLU A 61 -8.24 21.05 -23.31
CA GLU A 61 -9.06 19.87 -23.61
C GLU A 61 -10.15 19.64 -22.55
N LEU A 62 -9.82 19.70 -21.26
CA LEU A 62 -10.78 19.58 -20.16
C LEU A 62 -11.88 20.66 -20.21
N LYS A 63 -11.52 21.88 -20.60
CA LYS A 63 -12.48 22.98 -20.73
C LYS A 63 -13.47 22.74 -21.88
N TYR A 64 -13.09 21.98 -22.90
CA TYR A 64 -13.93 21.69 -24.06
C TYR A 64 -14.61 20.32 -24.02
N ASP A 65 -14.10 19.36 -23.24
CA ASP A 65 -14.65 18.01 -23.10
C ASP A 65 -15.47 17.84 -21.82
N SER A 66 -16.69 18.38 -21.86
CA SER A 66 -17.68 18.23 -20.78
C SER A 66 -18.12 16.78 -20.53
N GLN A 67 -17.95 15.89 -21.51
CA GLN A 67 -18.35 14.49 -21.40
C GLN A 67 -17.38 13.73 -20.51
N LYS A 68 -16.08 13.85 -20.77
CA LYS A 68 -15.02 13.24 -19.94
C LYS A 68 -15.12 13.65 -18.48
N PHE A 69 -15.39 14.92 -18.22
CA PHE A 69 -15.60 15.42 -16.87
C PHE A 69 -16.81 14.76 -16.17
N THR A 70 -17.92 14.62 -16.89
CA THR A 70 -19.14 13.97 -16.39
C THR A 70 -18.93 12.48 -16.10
N ASP A 71 -18.16 11.81 -16.95
CA ASP A 71 -17.83 10.39 -16.80
C ASP A 71 -16.97 10.15 -15.55
N ILE A 72 -15.96 11.00 -15.30
CA ILE A 72 -15.14 10.96 -14.08
C ILE A 72 -16.01 11.15 -12.83
N ILE A 73 -16.91 12.14 -12.84
CA ILE A 73 -17.82 12.38 -11.71
C ILE A 73 -18.70 11.16 -11.46
N SER A 74 -19.27 10.57 -12.52
CA SER A 74 -20.11 9.38 -12.41
C SER A 74 -19.35 8.20 -11.80
N LEU A 75 -18.09 8.01 -12.22
CA LEU A 75 -17.18 7.01 -11.64
C LEU A 75 -16.87 7.27 -10.16
N ILE A 76 -16.72 8.53 -9.74
CA ILE A 76 -16.53 8.89 -8.33
C ILE A 76 -17.75 8.48 -7.49
N TYR A 77 -18.97 8.76 -7.95
CA TYR A 77 -20.19 8.33 -7.24
C TYR A 77 -20.30 6.81 -7.14
N ASP A 78 -19.99 6.09 -8.22
CA ASP A 78 -19.95 4.63 -8.22
C ASP A 78 -18.88 4.07 -7.26
N ALA A 79 -17.72 4.71 -7.18
CA ALA A 79 -16.66 4.37 -6.24
C ALA A 79 -17.13 4.53 -4.79
N ILE A 80 -17.74 5.67 -4.45
CA ILE A 80 -18.29 5.95 -3.12
C ILE A 80 -19.30 4.87 -2.73
N ARG A 81 -20.26 4.56 -3.61
CA ARG A 81 -21.27 3.52 -3.36
C ARG A 81 -20.64 2.15 -3.13
N THR A 82 -19.68 1.78 -3.98
CA THR A 82 -19.03 0.47 -3.93
C THR A 82 -18.20 0.31 -2.65
N ILE A 83 -17.36 1.29 -2.31
CA ILE A 83 -16.49 1.24 -1.13
C ILE A 83 -17.32 1.29 0.15
N LYS A 84 -18.35 2.16 0.22
CA LYS A 84 -19.29 2.22 1.36
C LYS A 84 -19.96 0.88 1.62
N SER A 85 -20.38 0.16 0.57
CA SER A 85 -21.05 -1.13 0.71
C SER A 85 -20.13 -2.23 1.29
N ARG A 86 -18.84 -2.17 1.01
CA ARG A 86 -17.85 -3.21 1.38
C ARG A 86 -17.25 -3.00 2.77
N ARG A 87 -17.22 -1.77 3.29
CA ARG A 87 -16.51 -1.40 4.52
C ARG A 87 -17.39 -1.20 5.76
N LYS A 88 -18.52 -1.88 5.87
CA LYS A 88 -19.38 -1.73 7.07
C LYS A 88 -18.68 -2.01 8.41
N GLU A 89 -17.59 -2.78 8.40
CA GLU A 89 -16.88 -3.26 9.60
C GLU A 89 -15.60 -2.47 9.95
N ASP A 90 -14.99 -1.76 9.00
CA ASP A 90 -13.71 -1.02 9.20
C ASP A 90 -13.92 0.45 9.66
N ILE A 91 -15.15 0.84 10.01
CA ILE A 91 -15.53 2.24 10.35
C ILE A 91 -15.04 2.63 11.76
N SER A 92 -14.65 1.68 12.61
CA SER A 92 -14.26 1.95 14.01
C SER A 92 -12.82 2.45 14.20
N ASP A 93 -11.98 2.31 13.18
CA ASP A 93 -10.58 2.71 13.29
C ASP A 93 -10.44 4.20 12.95
N ASN A 94 -10.68 5.05 13.96
CA ASN A 94 -10.25 6.46 14.01
C ASN A 94 -8.72 6.53 14.03
N ILE A 95 -8.06 5.96 13.02
CA ILE A 95 -6.61 6.05 12.89
C ILE A 95 -6.32 7.34 12.13
N SER A 96 -5.89 8.33 12.91
CA SER A 96 -5.36 9.63 12.48
C SER A 96 -3.99 9.50 11.83
N GLU A 97 -3.81 8.57 10.90
CA GLU A 97 -2.68 8.63 9.99
C GLU A 97 -3.10 9.51 8.81
N GLU A 98 -2.59 10.74 8.78
CA GLU A 98 -2.69 11.59 7.59
C GLU A 98 -1.88 10.93 6.47
N ILE A 99 -2.57 10.18 5.62
CA ILE A 99 -1.98 9.70 4.38
C ILE A 99 -1.89 10.91 3.44
N GLU A 100 -0.67 11.43 3.28
CA GLU A 100 -0.42 12.53 2.37
C GLU A 100 -0.64 12.11 0.91
N TRP A 101 -1.31 12.98 0.16
CA TRP A 101 -1.41 12.86 -1.29
C TRP A 101 -0.12 13.35 -1.95
N GLY A 102 0.46 12.49 -2.79
CA GLY A 102 1.63 12.84 -3.60
C GLY A 102 2.82 11.90 -3.37
N TYR A 103 3.93 12.24 -4.03
CA TYR A 103 5.12 11.41 -4.05
C TYR A 103 6.31 12.15 -3.42
N THR A 104 6.36 12.18 -2.10
CA THR A 104 7.42 12.88 -1.38
C THR A 104 8.44 11.88 -0.84
N SER A 105 9.67 11.96 -1.36
CA SER A 105 10.85 11.49 -0.65
C SER A 105 11.22 12.55 0.38
N ILE A 106 11.10 12.23 1.66
CA ILE A 106 11.39 13.18 2.73
C ILE A 106 12.86 13.06 3.06
N GLU A 107 13.60 14.16 2.91
CA GLU A 107 14.98 14.22 3.39
C GLU A 107 15.01 14.09 4.91
N SER A 108 15.89 13.24 5.41
CA SER A 108 16.08 12.99 6.83
C SER A 108 17.46 13.45 7.25
N GLU A 109 17.54 14.10 8.41
CA GLU A 109 18.81 14.42 9.06
C GLU A 109 19.58 13.14 9.44
N ASP A 110 18.84 12.12 9.85
CA ASP A 110 19.34 10.80 10.26
C ASP A 110 19.46 9.85 9.05
N TYR A 111 20.41 8.92 9.12
CA TYR A 111 20.44 7.79 8.20
C TYR A 111 19.40 6.75 8.61
N ILE A 112 18.64 6.25 7.65
CA ILE A 112 17.50 5.38 7.90
C ILE A 112 17.60 4.15 7.00
N PHE A 113 17.26 2.98 7.55
CA PHE A 113 17.06 1.76 6.78
C PHE A 113 15.61 1.72 6.29
N ASN A 114 15.44 1.84 4.96
CA ASN A 114 14.14 1.69 4.31
C ASN A 114 13.91 0.21 4.01
N PHE A 115 12.89 -0.37 4.64
CA PHE A 115 12.57 -1.77 4.38
C PHE A 115 11.79 -1.94 3.07
N PRO A 116 12.16 -2.94 2.25
CA PRO A 116 11.40 -3.32 1.07
C PRO A 116 10.05 -3.92 1.46
N GLN A 117 9.13 -3.97 0.50
CA GLN A 117 7.94 -4.81 0.67
C GLN A 117 8.34 -6.28 0.65
N ILE A 118 7.69 -7.08 1.49
CA ILE A 118 7.90 -8.52 1.60
C ILE A 118 6.62 -9.20 1.12
N ILE A 119 6.75 -10.09 0.13
CA ILE A 119 5.63 -10.83 -0.45
C ILE A 119 5.93 -12.32 -0.34
N GLY A 120 4.92 -13.09 0.04
CA GLY A 120 5.01 -14.54 0.05
C GLY A 120 3.64 -15.19 -0.15
N GLN A 121 3.64 -16.53 -0.18
CA GLN A 121 2.45 -17.34 -0.39
C GLN A 121 2.41 -18.49 0.61
N VAL A 122 1.18 -18.90 0.97
CA VAL A 122 0.95 -20.08 1.80
C VAL A 122 0.15 -21.12 1.01
N PHE A 123 0.71 -22.31 0.86
CA PHE A 123 0.11 -23.46 0.18
C PHE A 123 -0.02 -24.65 1.13
N ASN A 124 -0.92 -25.55 0.78
CA ASN A 124 -1.03 -26.85 1.42
C ASN A 124 -0.02 -27.82 0.79
N SER A 125 0.78 -28.49 1.62
CA SER A 125 1.84 -29.38 1.16
C SER A 125 1.33 -30.62 0.40
N THR A 126 0.07 -31.01 0.62
CA THR A 126 -0.50 -32.24 0.04
C THR A 126 -1.07 -32.01 -1.36
N ASN A 127 -1.78 -30.90 -1.56
CA ASN A 127 -2.51 -30.63 -2.81
C ASN A 127 -2.02 -29.38 -3.56
N PHE A 128 -1.03 -28.65 -3.00
CA PHE A 128 -0.45 -27.44 -3.58
C PHE A 128 -1.46 -26.29 -3.79
N GLU A 129 -2.64 -26.36 -3.17
CA GLU A 129 -3.64 -25.30 -3.24
C GLU A 129 -3.36 -24.20 -2.21
N PRO A 130 -3.73 -22.94 -2.50
CA PRO A 130 -3.56 -21.85 -1.56
C PRO A 130 -4.36 -22.10 -0.29
N ILE A 131 -3.76 -21.80 0.87
CA ILE A 131 -4.45 -21.93 2.14
C ILE A 131 -5.23 -20.65 2.42
N ASP A 132 -6.54 -20.78 2.51
CA ASP A 132 -7.44 -19.73 2.99
C ASP A 132 -7.39 -19.64 4.52
N GLY A 133 -7.37 -18.44 5.10
CA GLY A 133 -7.50 -18.23 6.53
C GLY A 133 -6.26 -18.55 7.38
N ALA A 134 -5.06 -18.69 6.79
CA ALA A 134 -3.84 -18.88 7.58
C ALA A 134 -3.36 -17.55 8.16
N ASP A 135 -2.98 -17.57 9.44
CA ASP A 135 -2.35 -16.43 10.09
C ASP A 135 -0.86 -16.41 9.80
N VAL A 136 -0.38 -15.31 9.25
CA VAL A 136 1.03 -15.05 8.96
C VAL A 136 1.50 -13.90 9.83
N LEU A 137 2.52 -14.14 10.64
CA LEU A 137 3.14 -13.17 11.54
C LEU A 137 4.58 -12.92 11.13
N LEU A 138 4.97 -11.66 10.92
CA LEU A 138 6.35 -11.26 10.70
C LEU A 138 6.99 -10.81 12.01
N VAL A 139 8.11 -11.44 12.38
CA VAL A 139 8.89 -11.13 13.58
C VAL A 139 10.38 -10.99 13.28
N ASP A 140 11.11 -10.34 14.18
CA ASP A 140 12.57 -10.30 14.15
C ASP A 140 13.21 -11.64 14.60
N GLU A 141 14.53 -11.70 14.60
CA GLU A 141 15.28 -12.88 15.07
C GLU A 141 15.04 -13.25 16.54
N TYR A 142 14.50 -12.33 17.36
CA TYR A 142 14.21 -12.52 18.78
C TYR A 142 12.73 -12.80 19.06
N ASN A 143 11.89 -13.01 18.03
CA ASN A 143 10.43 -13.17 18.10
C ASN A 143 9.63 -11.88 18.41
N ASN A 144 10.23 -10.70 18.32
CA ASN A 144 9.47 -9.47 18.47
C ASN A 144 8.71 -9.17 17.19
N LYS A 145 7.44 -8.81 17.35
CA LYS A 145 6.56 -8.41 16.24
C LYS A 145 7.10 -7.16 15.54
N ILE A 146 7.21 -7.22 14.21
CA ILE A 146 7.66 -6.08 13.41
C ILE A 146 6.51 -5.07 13.22
N ASN A 147 6.80 -3.80 13.50
CA ASN A 147 5.89 -2.69 13.22
C ASN A 147 5.84 -2.39 11.73
N MET A 148 4.64 -2.12 11.21
CA MET A 148 4.42 -1.84 9.78
C MET A 148 4.52 -0.34 9.47
N ALA A 149 4.79 -0.02 8.20
CA ALA A 149 4.99 1.34 7.72
C ALA A 149 3.72 2.22 7.84
N SER A 150 2.53 1.61 7.77
CA SER A 150 1.25 2.27 8.06
C SER A 150 0.22 1.27 8.55
N SER A 151 -0.87 1.77 9.11
CA SER A 151 -2.05 1.00 9.54
C SER A 151 -2.73 0.19 8.43
N LEU A 152 -2.49 0.52 7.16
CA LEU A 152 -3.00 -0.24 6.01
C LEU A 152 -2.34 -1.61 5.88
N TRP A 153 -1.14 -1.77 6.44
CA TRP A 153 -0.37 -3.00 6.42
C TRP A 153 -0.54 -3.66 7.78
N LYS A 154 -1.29 -4.77 7.81
CA LYS A 154 -1.51 -5.52 9.04
C LYS A 154 -0.39 -6.51 9.27
N ASN A 155 0.00 -6.64 10.53
CA ASN A 155 0.83 -7.74 11.02
C ASN A 155 0.22 -8.14 12.36
N PRO A 156 -0.17 -9.41 12.61
CA PRO A 156 -0.27 -10.49 11.64
C PRO A 156 -1.29 -10.17 10.52
N ILE A 157 -1.22 -10.92 9.43
CA ILE A 157 -2.14 -10.87 8.30
C ILE A 157 -2.72 -12.26 8.04
N GLN A 158 -3.99 -12.32 7.63
CA GLN A 158 -4.65 -13.55 7.25
C GLN A 158 -4.62 -13.73 5.73
N THR A 159 -4.33 -14.93 5.25
CA THR A 159 -4.38 -15.26 3.82
C THR A 159 -5.81 -15.47 3.34
N PHE A 160 -6.07 -15.21 2.06
CA PHE A 160 -7.37 -15.45 1.45
C PHE A 160 -7.25 -16.20 0.12
N ILE A 161 -8.22 -17.05 -0.20
CA ILE A 161 -8.27 -17.76 -1.48
C ILE A 161 -8.39 -16.78 -2.66
N LYS A 162 -9.10 -15.67 -2.47
CA LYS A 162 -9.25 -14.60 -3.48
C LYS A 162 -7.94 -13.90 -3.81
N THR A 163 -6.97 -13.93 -2.90
CA THR A 163 -5.61 -13.42 -3.11
C THR A 163 -4.62 -14.55 -3.40
N ASN A 164 -5.10 -15.76 -3.74
CA ASN A 164 -4.27 -16.92 -4.04
C ASN A 164 -3.27 -17.25 -2.91
N GLY A 165 -3.69 -17.08 -1.65
CA GLY A 165 -2.84 -17.34 -0.47
C GLY A 165 -1.68 -16.35 -0.31
N ILE A 166 -1.66 -15.25 -1.08
CA ILE A 166 -0.61 -14.22 -0.99
C ILE A 166 -0.79 -13.44 0.31
N PHE A 167 0.33 -13.24 1.01
CA PHE A 167 0.47 -12.28 2.09
C PHE A 167 1.53 -11.23 1.76
N THR A 168 1.38 -10.05 2.33
CA THR A 168 2.30 -8.93 2.08
C THR A 168 2.56 -8.16 3.36
N PHE A 169 3.82 -7.81 3.61
CA PHE A 169 4.24 -6.92 4.69
C PHE A 169 5.02 -5.73 4.15
N TRP A 170 4.92 -4.61 4.83
CA TRP A 170 5.80 -3.48 4.61
C TRP A 170 6.30 -2.96 5.96
N PRO A 171 7.48 -3.43 6.41
CA PRO A 171 8.04 -3.02 7.69
C PRO A 171 8.30 -1.52 7.77
N LYS A 172 8.13 -0.95 8.96
CA LYS A 172 8.48 0.44 9.24
C LYS A 172 9.99 0.64 9.15
N SER A 173 10.40 1.73 8.51
CA SER A 173 11.79 2.17 8.46
C SER A 173 12.36 2.42 9.87
N ILE A 174 13.65 2.12 10.04
CA ILE A 174 14.34 2.28 11.33
C ILE A 174 15.56 3.20 11.17
N LYS A 175 15.87 3.96 12.23
CA LYS A 175 17.08 4.79 12.26
C LYS A 175 18.33 3.92 12.34
N ALA A 176 19.37 4.33 11.65
CA ALA A 176 20.70 3.77 11.81
C ALA A 176 21.29 4.15 13.17
N GLU A 177 22.15 3.29 13.71
CA GLU A 177 22.85 3.56 14.98
C GLU A 177 23.88 4.70 14.84
N ASN A 178 24.43 4.87 13.63
CA ASN A 178 25.37 5.94 13.29
C ASN A 178 24.74 6.89 12.26
N ASN A 179 24.61 8.17 12.61
CA ASN A 179 24.01 9.20 11.75
C ASN A 179 25.02 10.02 10.94
N SER A 180 26.31 9.71 11.02
CA SER A 180 27.35 10.46 10.31
C SER A 180 27.65 9.90 8.91
N ILE A 181 27.54 8.58 8.70
CA ILE A 181 27.97 7.87 7.47
C ILE A 181 26.94 6.77 7.14
N PRO A 182 26.65 6.49 5.85
CA PRO A 182 25.81 5.36 5.48
C PRO A 182 26.46 4.03 5.91
N ILE A 183 25.65 3.15 6.48
CA ILE A 183 26.08 1.83 6.95
C ILE A 183 25.25 0.73 6.29
N GLU A 184 25.87 -0.43 6.10
CA GLU A 184 25.18 -1.65 5.67
C GLU A 184 24.90 -2.54 6.88
N LYS A 185 23.71 -3.14 6.92
CA LYS A 185 23.29 -4.03 7.99
C LYS A 185 22.49 -5.19 7.41
N VAL A 186 22.85 -6.41 7.82
CA VAL A 186 22.07 -7.60 7.52
C VAL A 186 20.92 -7.70 8.51
N PHE A 187 19.70 -7.68 8.00
CA PHE A 187 18.50 -7.92 8.79
C PHE A 187 18.11 -9.39 8.68
N ARG A 188 17.88 -10.03 9.82
CA ARG A 188 17.37 -11.39 9.92
C ARG A 188 15.96 -11.33 10.48
N MET A 189 15.03 -11.91 9.75
CA MET A 189 13.62 -11.94 10.10
C MET A 189 13.10 -13.35 9.94
N LYS A 190 11.92 -13.60 10.51
CA LYS A 190 11.19 -14.82 10.22
C LYS A 190 9.70 -14.54 10.08
N ILE A 191 9.09 -15.34 9.21
CA ILE A 191 7.64 -15.48 9.17
C ILE A 191 7.24 -16.71 9.95
N ILE A 192 6.17 -16.56 10.72
CA ILE A 192 5.51 -17.62 11.45
C ILE A 192 4.15 -17.80 10.79
N VAL A 193 3.86 -19.00 10.28
CA VAL A 193 2.60 -19.33 9.65
C VAL A 193 1.87 -20.37 10.50
N SER A 194 0.62 -20.09 10.84
CA SER A 194 -0.23 -20.99 11.62
C SER A 194 -1.64 -21.04 11.07
N LYS A 195 -2.24 -22.23 11.12
CA LYS A 195 -3.66 -22.44 10.85
C LYS A 195 -4.16 -23.62 11.67
N GLU A 196 -5.39 -23.52 12.17
CA GLU A 196 -6.03 -24.62 12.88
C GLU A 196 -6.06 -25.90 12.00
N GLY A 197 -5.63 -27.02 12.58
CA GLY A 197 -5.53 -28.30 11.87
C GLY A 197 -4.33 -28.44 10.95
N PHE A 198 -3.35 -27.52 11.01
CA PHE A 198 -2.06 -27.62 10.32
C PHE A 198 -0.92 -27.48 11.32
N LEU A 199 0.23 -28.06 10.99
CA LEU A 199 1.48 -27.83 11.71
C LEU A 199 1.95 -26.40 11.47
N LYS A 200 2.37 -25.76 12.57
CA LYS A 200 2.96 -24.41 12.54
C LYS A 200 4.31 -24.47 11.84
N GLU A 201 4.53 -23.56 10.90
CA GLU A 201 5.80 -23.46 10.15
C GLU A 201 6.47 -22.12 10.40
N GLU A 202 7.80 -22.14 10.47
CA GLU A 202 8.62 -20.95 10.60
C GLU A 202 9.65 -20.90 9.47
N LYS A 203 9.72 -19.77 8.76
CA LYS A 203 10.75 -19.54 7.74
C LYS A 203 11.60 -18.33 8.07
N PHE A 204 12.90 -18.55 8.17
CA PHE A 204 13.90 -17.49 8.33
C PHE A 204 14.35 -16.98 6.97
N PHE A 205 14.59 -15.68 6.90
CA PHE A 205 15.18 -15.04 5.74
C PHE A 205 16.02 -13.85 6.19
N SER A 206 16.96 -13.46 5.34
CA SER A 206 17.82 -12.31 5.61
C SER A 206 18.11 -11.53 4.36
N PHE A 207 18.32 -10.23 4.53
CA PHE A 207 18.65 -9.31 3.45
C PHE A 207 19.56 -8.21 3.99
N ASN A 208 20.41 -7.66 3.11
CA ASN A 208 21.28 -6.53 3.45
C ASN A 208 20.58 -5.23 3.04
N LEU A 209 20.55 -4.25 3.94
CA LEU A 209 20.14 -2.89 3.61
C LEU A 209 21.27 -1.92 3.86
N LYS A 210 21.34 -0.90 3.01
CA LYS A 210 22.16 0.28 3.21
C LYS A 210 21.30 1.41 3.77
N SER A 211 21.81 2.14 4.75
CA SER A 211 21.11 3.30 5.30
C SER A 211 21.23 4.52 4.37
N GLU A 212 20.16 5.30 4.28
CA GLU A 212 20.03 6.45 3.38
C GLU A 212 19.45 7.66 4.14
N LYS A 213 19.75 8.88 3.69
CA LYS A 213 19.17 10.13 4.23
C LYS A 213 17.80 10.48 3.65
N THR A 214 17.10 9.49 3.12
CA THR A 214 15.81 9.68 2.47
C THR A 214 14.84 8.66 3.03
N ILE A 215 13.69 9.12 3.51
CA ILE A 215 12.60 8.24 3.91
C ILE A 215 11.78 7.93 2.67
N VAL A 216 11.63 6.63 2.39
CA VAL A 216 10.81 6.14 1.29
C VAL A 216 9.41 5.82 1.79
N ASN A 217 8.46 6.74 1.57
CA ASN A 217 7.05 6.58 1.94
C ASN A 217 6.15 6.16 0.74
N GLN A 218 6.72 5.47 -0.25
CA GLN A 218 5.98 5.04 -1.44
C GLN A 218 6.29 3.58 -1.79
N ILE A 219 5.32 2.92 -2.44
CA ILE A 219 5.50 1.55 -2.94
C ILE A 219 6.45 1.58 -4.13
N LYS A 220 7.59 0.87 -4.01
CA LYS A 220 8.57 0.72 -5.08
C LYS A 220 8.57 -0.73 -5.57
N ARG A 221 8.22 -0.95 -6.84
CA ARG A 221 8.24 -2.30 -7.43
C ARG A 221 9.64 -2.91 -7.57
N GLY A 222 10.67 -2.08 -7.64
CA GLY A 222 12.05 -2.54 -7.83
C GLY A 222 12.66 -3.22 -6.60
N ASP A 223 12.17 -2.89 -5.40
CA ASP A 223 12.76 -3.30 -4.13
C ASP A 223 11.75 -4.19 -3.37
N ILE A 224 11.37 -5.32 -3.95
CA ILE A 224 10.46 -6.29 -3.33
C ILE A 224 11.22 -7.56 -3.00
N ILE A 225 11.10 -8.02 -1.76
CA ILE A 225 11.55 -9.34 -1.33
C ILE A 225 10.44 -10.35 -1.61
N ASN A 226 10.69 -11.25 -2.55
CA ASN A 226 9.82 -12.41 -2.81
C ASN A 226 10.32 -13.60 -2.00
N LEU A 227 9.53 -14.04 -1.03
CA LEU A 227 9.82 -15.22 -0.23
C LEU A 227 9.40 -16.48 -0.98
N GLU A 228 10.14 -17.56 -0.76
CA GLU A 228 9.72 -18.88 -1.22
C GLU A 228 8.41 -19.30 -0.56
N PRO A 229 7.46 -19.90 -1.31
CA PRO A 229 6.17 -20.30 -0.76
C PRO A 229 6.30 -21.19 0.48
N VAL A 230 5.48 -20.91 1.50
CA VAL A 230 5.39 -21.72 2.71
C VAL A 230 4.37 -22.83 2.49
N TYR A 231 4.78 -24.07 2.72
CA TYR A 231 3.90 -25.21 2.62
C TYR A 231 3.52 -25.67 4.03
N LEU A 232 2.24 -25.63 4.38
CA LEU A 232 1.76 -26.20 5.65
C LEU A 232 1.36 -27.66 5.45
N ALA A 233 1.87 -28.52 6.33
CA ALA A 233 1.42 -29.90 6.47
C ALA A 233 0.29 -30.01 7.49
N LYS A 234 -0.59 -31.01 7.32
CA LYS A 234 -1.61 -31.37 8.31
C LYS A 234 -1.08 -32.40 9.29
#